data_AF-A0A7V9TUH4-F1
#
_entry.id   AF-A0A7V9TUH4-F1
#
_cell.length_a   1.000
_cell.length_b   1.000
_cell.length_c   1.000
_cell.angle_alpha   90.00
_cell.angle_beta   90.00
_cell.angle_gamma   90.00
#
_symmetry.space_group_name_H-M   'P 1'
#
loop_
_entity.id
_entity.type
_entity.pdbx_description
1 polymer ?
#
loop_
_entity_poly.entity_id
_entity_poly.type
_entity_poly.pdbx_seq_one_letter_code
_entity_poly.pdbx_strand_id
1 'polypeptide(L)'
;MTTQQIILWASAYLIELVAVIYFTRATMRRVLGAVVGGAVAGLLGLGAIALCEALGWWQVLFASTPYIMTIFYLGLTISLTPIYLVTWRLARRFGWRGLAVFTGIVTIIGAPRDYFIASMFPKWMVFAPGVAPLLADALTYAGIVALGHIAMRLTAGPAGEDRLARQPKAHQQIF
;
A
#
# COMPACT_ATOMS: atom_id res chain seq x y z
N MET A 1 -12.46 15.85 -4.02
CA MET A 1 -13.00 14.66 -3.34
C MET A 1 -13.73 15.12 -2.08
N THR A 2 -14.95 14.63 -1.81
CA THR A 2 -15.68 14.99 -0.58
C THR A 2 -15.33 14.05 0.58
N THR A 3 -15.57 14.46 1.83
CA THR A 3 -15.35 13.61 3.01
C THR A 3 -16.12 12.28 2.92
N GLN A 4 -17.37 12.32 2.44
CA GLN A 4 -18.18 11.11 2.23
C GLN A 4 -17.53 10.15 1.23
N GLN A 5 -16.97 10.65 0.13
CA GLN A 5 -16.26 9.82 -0.84
C GLN A 5 -15.04 9.14 -0.19
N ILE A 6 -14.26 9.86 0.61
CA ILE A 6 -13.08 9.28 1.29
C ILE A 6 -13.50 8.17 2.24
N ILE A 7 -14.57 8.37 3.01
CA ILE A 7 -15.10 7.36 3.94
C ILE A 7 -15.60 6.12 3.18
N LEU A 8 -16.31 6.31 2.07
CA LEU A 8 -16.80 5.20 1.24
C LEU A 8 -15.65 4.37 0.68
N TRP A 9 -14.62 5.00 0.11
CA TRP A 9 -13.44 4.31 -0.39
C TRP A 9 -12.66 3.61 0.72
N ALA A 10 -12.43 4.28 1.86
CA ALA A 10 -11.77 3.66 3.01
C ALA A 10 -12.54 2.43 3.52
N SER A 11 -13.87 2.48 3.51
CA SER A 11 -14.72 1.34 3.89
C SER A 11 -14.60 0.18 2.89
N ALA A 12 -14.55 0.47 1.58
CA ALA A 12 -14.29 -0.54 0.56
C ALA A 12 -12.91 -1.20 0.74
N TYR A 13 -11.86 -0.41 0.98
CA TYR A 13 -10.52 -0.93 1.29
C TYR A 13 -10.46 -1.73 2.59
N LEU A 14 -11.29 -1.39 3.57
CA LEU A 14 -11.39 -2.18 4.80
C LEU A 14 -11.99 -3.57 4.51
N ILE A 15 -13.02 -3.65 3.66
CA ILE A 15 -13.59 -4.93 3.22
C ILE A 15 -12.54 -5.75 2.46
N GLU A 16 -11.79 -5.11 1.55
CA GLU A 16 -10.67 -5.74 0.84
C GLU A 16 -9.63 -6.29 1.82
N LEU A 17 -9.23 -5.50 2.82
CA LEU A 17 -8.28 -5.91 3.84
C LEU A 17 -8.77 -7.14 4.61
N VAL A 18 -10.04 -7.16 5.02
CA VAL A 18 -10.64 -8.33 5.70
C VAL A 18 -10.58 -9.56 4.79
N ALA A 19 -10.92 -9.42 3.51
CA ALA A 19 -10.83 -10.51 2.54
C ALA A 19 -9.38 -11.01 2.38
N VAL A 20 -8.41 -10.11 2.22
CA VAL A 20 -6.99 -10.47 2.09
C VAL A 20 -6.47 -11.15 3.35
N ILE A 21 -6.82 -10.68 4.55
CA ILE A 21 -6.46 -11.35 5.82
C ILE A 21 -7.01 -12.78 5.84
N TYR A 22 -8.27 -12.96 5.44
CA TYR A 22 -8.91 -14.27 5.39
C TYR A 22 -8.20 -15.21 4.40
N PHE A 23 -7.99 -14.80 3.15
CA PHE A 23 -7.39 -15.64 2.12
C PHE A 23 -5.90 -15.88 2.35
N THR A 24 -5.17 -14.88 2.81
CA THR A 24 -3.75 -15.01 3.15
C THR A 24 -3.51 -15.71 4.48
N ARG A 25 -4.55 -16.09 5.24
CA ARG A 25 -4.43 -16.77 6.55
C ARG A 25 -3.36 -16.13 7.45
N ALA A 26 -3.33 -14.80 7.45
CA ALA A 26 -2.31 -14.03 8.16
C ALA A 26 -2.47 -14.21 9.68
N THR A 27 -1.36 -14.37 10.39
CA THR A 27 -1.35 -14.31 11.86
C THR A 27 -1.48 -12.85 12.31
N MET A 28 -1.88 -12.62 13.57
CA MET A 28 -2.01 -11.24 14.08
C MET A 28 -0.69 -10.47 14.00
N ARG A 29 0.45 -11.16 14.22
CA ARG A 29 1.80 -10.59 13.99
C ARG A 29 1.97 -10.06 12.56
N ARG A 30 1.51 -10.81 11.55
CA ARG A 30 1.60 -10.39 10.13
C ARG A 30 0.63 -9.28 9.81
N VAL A 31 -0.57 -9.29 10.38
CA VAL A 31 -1.53 -8.18 10.23
C VAL A 31 -0.95 -6.90 10.80
N LEU A 32 -0.43 -6.92 12.03
CA LEU A 32 0.21 -5.76 12.65
C LEU A 32 1.41 -5.25 11.85
N GLY A 33 2.28 -6.15 11.39
CA GLY A 33 3.40 -5.77 10.53
C GLY A 33 2.94 -5.13 9.21
N ALA A 34 1.88 -5.67 8.59
CA ALA A 34 1.32 -5.10 7.38
C ALA A 34 0.69 -3.71 7.61
N VAL A 35 0.03 -3.50 8.75
CA VAL A 35 -0.52 -2.19 9.14
C VAL A 35 0.61 -1.17 9.33
N VAL A 36 1.71 -1.56 9.98
CA VAL A 36 2.90 -0.70 10.09
C VAL A 36 3.48 -0.40 8.71
N GLY A 37 3.55 -1.41 7.82
CA GLY A 37 3.92 -1.20 6.41
C GLY A 37 3.02 -0.19 5.70
N GLY A 38 1.71 -0.31 5.90
CA GLY A 38 0.69 0.62 5.40
C GLY A 38 0.89 2.05 5.91
N ALA A 39 1.15 2.21 7.21
CA ALA A 39 1.38 3.51 7.82
C ALA A 39 2.64 4.18 7.27
N VAL A 40 3.76 3.45 7.21
CA VAL A 40 5.03 3.96 6.66
C VAL A 40 4.89 4.36 5.19
N ALA A 41 4.24 3.52 4.38
CA ALA A 41 4.02 3.84 2.98
C ALA A 41 2.97 4.94 2.76
N GLY A 42 1.98 5.06 3.65
CA GLY A 42 1.06 6.18 3.67
C GLY A 42 1.79 7.51 3.91
N LEU A 43 2.74 7.55 4.84
CA LEU A 43 3.60 8.71 5.06
C LEU A 43 4.46 9.03 3.83
N LEU A 44 5.03 8.00 3.19
CA LEU A 44 5.77 8.16 1.94
C LEU A 44 4.88 8.77 0.84
N GLY A 45 3.67 8.26 0.66
CA GLY A 45 2.73 8.77 -0.34
C GLY A 45 2.35 10.22 -0.10
N LEU A 46 2.09 10.60 1.15
CA LEU A 46 1.85 12.00 1.52
C LEU A 46 3.08 12.89 1.29
N GLY A 47 4.27 12.40 1.65
CA GLY A 47 5.52 13.10 1.40
C GLY A 47 5.79 13.29 -0.08
N ALA A 48 5.50 12.28 -0.90
CA ALA A 48 5.61 12.35 -2.36
C ALA A 48 4.65 13.37 -2.95
N ILE A 49 3.40 13.40 -2.47
CA ILE A 49 2.41 14.44 -2.84
C ILE A 49 2.95 15.83 -2.51
N ALA A 50 3.35 16.07 -1.25
CA ALA A 50 3.84 17.38 -0.83
C ALA A 50 5.08 17.83 -1.62
N LEU A 51 6.01 16.91 -1.88
CA LEU A 51 7.20 17.19 -2.68
C LEU A 51 6.84 17.53 -4.13
N CYS A 52 6.00 16.72 -4.77
CA CYS A 52 5.62 16.94 -6.16
C CYS A 52 4.71 18.15 -6.34
N GLU A 53 3.93 18.52 -5.33
CA GLU A 53 3.21 19.80 -5.29
C GLU A 53 4.16 20.99 -5.24
N ALA A 54 5.19 20.93 -4.39
CA ALA A 54 6.21 21.98 -4.32
C ALA A 54 7.01 22.13 -5.62
N LEU A 55 7.20 21.02 -6.36
CA LEU A 55 7.86 21.01 -7.66
C LEU A 55 6.91 21.36 -8.83
N GLY A 56 5.61 21.53 -8.56
CA GLY A 56 4.59 21.78 -9.59
C GLY A 56 4.34 20.58 -10.51
N TRP A 57 4.73 19.38 -10.11
CA TRP A 57 4.58 18.15 -10.89
C TRP A 57 3.19 17.55 -10.75
N TRP A 58 2.65 17.53 -9.53
CA TRP A 58 1.28 17.06 -9.22
C TRP A 58 0.56 18.13 -8.42
N GLN A 59 -0.77 18.15 -8.47
CA GLN A 59 -1.60 19.03 -7.65
C GLN A 59 -2.80 18.26 -7.12
N VAL A 60 -2.93 18.14 -5.79
CA VAL A 60 -4.06 17.46 -5.13
C VAL A 60 -5.09 18.50 -4.70
N LEU A 61 -6.16 18.61 -5.47
CA LEU A 61 -7.09 19.74 -5.39
C LEU A 61 -8.13 19.64 -4.27
N PHE A 62 -8.10 18.58 -3.45
CA PHE A 62 -9.04 18.37 -2.34
C PHE A 62 -8.39 18.45 -0.97
N ALA A 63 -7.09 18.77 -0.91
CA ALA A 63 -6.25 18.59 0.28
C ALA A 63 -6.17 19.81 1.21
N SER A 64 -7.19 20.67 1.26
CA SER A 64 -7.05 22.01 1.86
C SER A 64 -7.13 22.11 3.38
N THR A 65 -7.45 21.02 4.11
CA THR A 65 -7.59 21.07 5.57
C THR A 65 -6.83 19.94 6.29
N PRO A 66 -6.28 20.19 7.51
CA PRO A 66 -5.60 19.17 8.30
C PRO A 66 -6.46 17.94 8.62
N TYR A 67 -7.77 18.15 8.76
CA TYR A 67 -8.74 17.07 8.99
C TYR A 67 -8.83 16.12 7.79
N ILE A 68 -8.94 16.66 6.57
CA ILE A 68 -8.99 15.84 5.34
C ILE A 68 -7.67 15.08 5.16
N MET A 69 -6.52 15.69 5.46
CA MET A 69 -5.21 15.02 5.41
C MET A 69 -5.11 13.87 6.39
N THR A 70 -5.60 14.03 7.62
CA THR A 70 -5.62 12.95 8.61
C THR A 70 -6.47 11.77 8.14
N ILE A 71 -7.68 12.02 7.63
CA ILE A 71 -8.54 10.95 7.12
C ILE A 71 -7.93 10.29 5.89
N PHE A 72 -7.35 11.09 4.99
CA PHE A 72 -6.69 10.58 3.80
C PHE A 72 -5.49 9.69 4.15
N TYR A 73 -4.68 10.08 5.15
CA TYR A 73 -3.60 9.25 5.69
C TYR A 73 -4.10 7.89 6.22
N LEU A 74 -5.19 7.89 7.00
CA LEU A 74 -5.78 6.66 7.53
C LEU A 74 -6.33 5.79 6.39
N GLY A 75 -6.99 6.41 5.41
CA GLY A 75 -7.45 5.74 4.20
C GLY A 75 -6.30 5.10 3.41
N LEU A 76 -5.20 5.82 3.21
CA LEU A 76 -3.98 5.31 2.58
C LEU A 76 -3.42 4.12 3.36
N THR A 77 -3.27 4.26 4.69
CA THR A 77 -2.78 3.19 5.55
C THR A 77 -3.60 1.91 5.39
N ILE A 78 -4.94 2.03 5.44
CA ILE A 78 -5.85 0.89 5.26
C ILE A 78 -5.74 0.31 3.85
N SER A 79 -5.73 1.15 2.82
CA SER A 79 -5.66 0.73 1.41
C SER A 79 -4.35 0.04 1.04
N LEU A 80 -3.23 0.43 1.66
CA LEU A 80 -1.91 -0.13 1.38
C LEU A 80 -1.63 -1.40 2.20
N THR A 81 -2.25 -1.55 3.37
CA THR A 81 -2.07 -2.73 4.25
C THR A 81 -2.20 -4.08 3.51
N PRO A 82 -3.23 -4.32 2.67
CA PRO A 82 -3.38 -5.56 1.90
C PRO A 82 -2.16 -5.91 1.06
N ILE A 83 -1.51 -4.91 0.45
CA ILE A 83 -0.33 -5.09 -0.40
C ILE A 83 0.79 -5.79 0.38
N TYR A 84 0.96 -5.48 1.66
CA TYR A 84 2.03 -6.06 2.47
C TYR A 84 1.76 -7.51 2.85
N LEU A 85 0.49 -7.88 3.05
CA LEU A 85 0.11 -9.28 3.23
C LEU A 85 0.33 -10.09 1.93
N VAL A 86 0.03 -9.50 0.77
CA VAL A 86 0.29 -10.12 -0.54
C VAL A 86 1.79 -10.28 -0.80
N THR A 87 2.57 -9.21 -0.62
CA THR A 87 4.03 -9.26 -0.81
C THR A 87 4.69 -10.20 0.17
N TRP A 88 4.21 -10.33 1.42
CA TRP A 88 4.66 -11.39 2.32
C TRP A 88 4.40 -12.79 1.75
N ARG A 89 3.22 -13.05 1.19
CA ARG A 89 2.91 -14.34 0.55
C ARG A 89 3.81 -14.60 -0.65
N LEU A 90 4.08 -13.58 -1.46
CA LEU A 90 4.99 -13.68 -2.59
C LEU A 90 6.44 -13.93 -2.14
N ALA A 91 6.92 -13.19 -1.15
CA ALA A 91 8.24 -13.38 -0.57
C ALA A 91 8.41 -14.79 0.01
N ARG A 92 7.39 -15.32 0.68
CA ARG A 92 7.41 -16.67 1.24
C ARG A 92 7.46 -17.75 0.15
N ARG A 93 6.77 -17.55 -0.98
CA ARG A 93 6.65 -18.57 -2.05
C ARG A 93 7.74 -18.48 -3.11
N PHE A 94 8.14 -17.26 -3.49
CA PHE A 94 9.00 -16.97 -4.63
C PHE A 94 10.27 -16.18 -4.24
N GLY A 95 10.46 -15.89 -2.95
CA GLY A 95 11.60 -15.14 -2.47
C GLY A 95 11.65 -13.72 -3.02
N TRP A 96 12.87 -13.18 -3.14
CA TRP A 96 13.11 -11.83 -3.64
C TRP A 96 12.68 -11.64 -5.11
N ARG A 97 12.70 -12.69 -5.93
CA ARG A 97 12.29 -12.64 -7.34
C ARG A 97 10.80 -12.30 -7.47
N GLY A 98 9.96 -12.94 -6.64
CA GLY A 98 8.53 -12.63 -6.61
C GLY A 98 8.24 -11.19 -6.20
N LEU A 99 9.00 -10.68 -5.22
CA LEU A 99 8.91 -9.27 -4.84
C LEU A 99 9.32 -8.34 -5.97
N ALA A 100 10.44 -8.61 -6.65
CA ALA A 100 10.91 -7.78 -7.76
C ALA A 100 9.90 -7.71 -8.91
N VAL A 101 9.31 -8.85 -9.29
CA VAL A 101 8.26 -8.91 -10.32
C VAL A 101 7.02 -8.14 -9.88
N PHE A 102 6.57 -8.32 -8.64
CA PHE A 102 5.40 -7.60 -8.11
C PHE A 102 5.63 -6.09 -8.07
N THR A 103 6.80 -5.64 -7.59
CA THR A 103 7.19 -4.23 -7.62
C THR A 103 7.18 -3.70 -9.04
N GLY A 104 7.77 -4.42 -10.00
CA GLY A 104 7.76 -4.03 -11.41
C GLY A 104 6.34 -3.87 -11.97
N ILE A 105 5.44 -4.81 -11.69
CA ILE A 105 4.03 -4.74 -12.10
C ILE A 105 3.35 -3.50 -11.50
N VAL A 106 3.49 -3.29 -10.19
CA VAL A 106 2.86 -2.15 -9.50
C VAL A 106 3.42 -0.82 -10.02
N THR A 107 4.73 -0.72 -10.26
CA THR A 107 5.38 0.47 -10.83
C THR A 107 4.91 0.76 -12.25
N ILE A 108 4.75 -0.27 -13.09
CA ILE A 108 4.32 -0.10 -14.48
C ILE A 108 2.84 0.25 -14.58
N ILE A 109 1.99 -0.36 -13.74
CA ILE A 109 0.52 -0.17 -13.79
C ILE A 109 0.08 1.06 -13.01
N GLY A 110 0.78 1.39 -11.92
CA GLY A 110 0.41 2.46 -10.99
C GLY A 110 0.25 3.81 -11.67
N ALA A 111 1.25 4.23 -12.44
CA ALA A 111 1.19 5.54 -13.09
C ALA A 111 0.09 5.64 -14.16
N PRO A 112 -0.08 4.68 -15.10
CA PRO A 112 -1.25 4.68 -15.99
C PRO A 112 -2.59 4.72 -15.25
N ARG A 113 -2.71 4.00 -14.12
CA ARG A 113 -3.90 4.01 -13.28
C ARG A 113 -4.17 5.41 -12.70
N ASP A 114 -3.14 6.10 -12.24
CA ASP A 114 -3.28 7.43 -11.63
C ASP A 114 -3.59 8.51 -12.66
N TYR A 115 -2.97 8.47 -13.84
CA TYR A 115 -3.34 9.33 -14.96
C TYR A 115 -4.78 9.08 -15.43
N PHE A 116 -5.21 7.81 -15.48
CA PHE A 116 -6.59 7.47 -15.81
C PHE A 116 -7.57 8.04 -14.77
N ILE A 117 -7.28 7.88 -13.47
CA ILE A 117 -8.10 8.43 -12.39
C ILE A 117 -8.11 9.96 -12.44
N ALA A 118 -6.97 10.62 -12.67
CA ALA A 118 -6.90 12.07 -12.81
C ALA A 118 -7.73 12.57 -14.00
N SER A 119 -7.74 11.81 -15.11
CA SER A 119 -8.57 12.14 -16.28
C SER A 119 -10.07 11.99 -16.00
N MET A 120 -10.47 10.99 -15.21
CA MET A 120 -11.87 10.73 -14.85
C MET A 120 -12.36 11.69 -13.76
N PHE A 121 -11.47 12.09 -12.85
CA PHE A 121 -11.77 12.94 -11.69
C PHE A 121 -10.79 14.12 -11.61
N PRO A 122 -10.87 15.09 -12.54
CA PRO A 122 -9.91 16.21 -12.60
C PRO A 122 -9.99 17.15 -11.39
N LYS A 123 -11.08 17.08 -10.60
CA LYS A 123 -11.22 17.80 -9.32
C LYS A 123 -10.47 17.13 -8.16
N TRP A 124 -9.82 15.99 -8.39
CA TRP A 124 -9.11 15.25 -7.34
C TRP A 124 -7.61 15.47 -7.46
N MET A 125 -7.05 15.26 -8.64
CA MET A 125 -5.63 15.40 -8.87
C MET A 125 -5.38 15.78 -10.33
N VAL A 126 -4.34 16.57 -10.55
CA VAL A 126 -3.85 16.91 -11.89
C VAL A 126 -2.34 16.69 -11.94
N PHE A 127 -1.88 16.09 -13.03
CA PHE A 127 -0.45 15.95 -13.35
C PHE A 127 -0.03 17.03 -14.33
N ALA A 128 1.14 17.63 -14.10
CA ALA A 128 1.78 18.49 -15.07
C ALA A 128 2.20 17.68 -16.32
N PRO A 129 2.30 18.32 -17.50
CA PRO A 129 2.81 17.67 -18.69
C PRO A 129 4.30 17.30 -18.54
N GLY A 130 4.71 16.23 -19.19
CA GLY A 130 6.11 15.81 -19.28
C GLY A 130 6.39 14.45 -18.62
N VAL A 131 7.65 14.03 -18.72
CA VAL A 131 8.11 12.70 -18.26
C VAL A 131 8.45 12.70 -16.77
N ALA A 132 8.87 13.84 -16.20
CA ALA A 132 9.25 13.91 -14.79
C ALA A 132 8.09 13.55 -13.82
N PRO A 133 6.86 14.07 -13.98
CA PRO A 133 5.73 13.69 -13.12
C PRO A 133 5.39 12.20 -13.21
N LEU A 134 5.52 11.62 -14.41
CA LEU A 134 5.31 10.18 -14.65
C LEU A 134 6.36 9.33 -13.93
N LEU A 135 7.64 9.70 -14.04
CA LEU A 135 8.72 8.97 -13.38
C LEU A 135 8.66 9.10 -11.86
N ALA A 136 8.31 10.28 -11.35
CA ALA A 136 8.10 10.49 -9.92
C ALA A 136 6.99 9.58 -9.38
N ASP A 137 5.95 9.34 -10.18
CA ASP A 137 4.78 8.56 -9.76
C ASP A 137 5.14 7.07 -9.75
N ALA A 138 5.74 6.60 -10.84
CA ALA A 138 6.29 5.25 -10.93
C ALA A 138 7.29 4.95 -9.77
N LEU A 139 8.18 5.89 -9.46
CA LEU A 139 9.12 5.76 -8.34
C LEU A 139 8.40 5.73 -6.99
N THR A 140 7.34 6.50 -6.82
CA THR A 140 6.52 6.49 -5.61
C THR A 140 5.86 5.13 -5.41
N TYR A 141 5.31 4.52 -6.46
CA TYR A 141 4.79 3.14 -6.40
C TYR A 141 5.88 2.12 -6.02
N ALA A 142 7.07 2.21 -6.62
CA ALA A 142 8.19 1.35 -6.27
C ALA A 142 8.57 1.51 -4.79
N GLY A 143 8.64 2.75 -4.31
CA GLY A 143 8.92 3.11 -2.93
C GLY A 143 7.85 2.60 -1.95
N ILE A 144 6.57 2.75 -2.28
CA ILE A 144 5.43 2.26 -1.48
C ILE A 144 5.55 0.76 -1.25
N VAL A 145 5.84 -0.01 -2.31
CA VAL A 145 5.99 -1.47 -2.20
C VAL A 145 7.24 -1.81 -1.38
N ALA A 146 8.38 -1.22 -1.72
CA ALA A 146 9.65 -1.56 -1.09
C ALA A 146 9.70 -1.16 0.40
N LEU A 147 9.43 0.10 0.71
CA LEU A 147 9.52 0.63 2.08
C LEU A 147 8.48 0.02 3.00
N GLY A 148 7.23 -0.11 2.53
CA GLY A 148 6.21 -0.74 3.35
C GLY A 148 6.47 -2.23 3.59
N HIS A 149 7.03 -2.95 2.60
CA HIS A 149 7.42 -4.35 2.80
C HIS A 149 8.60 -4.49 3.76
N ILE A 150 9.60 -3.60 3.66
CA ILE A 150 10.72 -3.53 4.61
C ILE A 150 10.21 -3.27 6.03
N ALA A 151 9.35 -2.26 6.20
CA ALA A 151 8.76 -1.93 7.50
C ALA A 151 8.00 -3.13 8.08
N MET A 152 7.14 -3.79 7.28
CA MET A 152 6.46 -5.01 7.69
C MET A 152 7.46 -6.09 8.13
N ARG A 153 8.55 -6.30 7.39
CA ARG A 153 9.55 -7.33 7.71
C ARG A 153 10.31 -6.99 8.99
N LEU A 154 10.60 -5.72 9.26
CA LEU A 154 11.22 -5.27 10.51
C LEU A 154 10.30 -5.52 11.72
N THR A 155 9.00 -5.31 11.57
CA THR A 155 8.03 -5.52 12.66
C THR A 155 7.67 -7.00 12.86
N ALA A 156 7.42 -7.73 11.78
CA ALA A 156 6.88 -9.09 11.81
C ALA A 156 7.93 -10.20 11.53
N GLY A 157 9.19 -9.84 11.29
CA GLY A 157 10.27 -10.79 11.02
C GLY A 157 10.28 -11.39 9.60
N PRO A 158 11.26 -12.25 9.29
CA PRO A 158 11.45 -12.88 7.99
C PRO A 158 10.24 -13.69 7.52
N ALA A 159 9.97 -13.73 6.21
CA ALA A 159 8.75 -14.34 5.67
C ALA A 159 8.65 -15.87 5.85
N GLY A 160 9.79 -16.56 5.99
CA GLY A 160 9.88 -18.03 6.00
C GLY A 160 9.58 -18.69 7.35
N GLU A 161 9.68 -17.96 8.46
CA GLU A 161 9.66 -18.54 9.81
C GLU A 161 8.24 -18.72 10.39
N ASP A 162 7.22 -18.18 9.73
CA ASP A 162 5.90 -18.08 10.34
C ASP A 162 4.97 -19.25 10.01
N ARG A 163 4.36 -19.79 11.06
CA ARG A 163 3.18 -20.65 10.96
C ARG A 163 1.99 -19.86 10.43
N LEU A 164 1.17 -20.48 9.58
CA LEU A 164 -0.06 -19.85 9.10
C LEU A 164 -1.15 -19.91 10.17
N ALA A 165 -2.03 -18.91 10.19
CA ALA A 165 -3.22 -18.99 11.02
C ALA A 165 -4.04 -20.24 10.63
N ARG A 166 -4.63 -20.89 11.64
CA ARG A 166 -5.50 -22.08 11.48
C ARG A 166 -4.80 -23.34 10.93
N GLN A 167 -3.47 -23.46 11.03
CA GLN A 167 -2.82 -24.76 10.88
C GLN A 167 -3.02 -25.62 12.13
N PRO A 168 -3.30 -26.93 12.02
CA PRO A 168 -3.35 -27.85 13.17
C PRO A 168 -2.03 -27.83 13.94
N LYS A 169 -2.06 -27.89 15.28
CA LYS A 169 -0.82 -28.20 16.02
C LYS A 169 -0.47 -29.63 15.64
N ALA A 170 0.67 -29.84 15.00
CA ALA A 170 1.19 -31.19 14.83
C ALA A 170 1.26 -31.78 16.24
N HIS A 171 0.52 -32.86 16.48
CA HIS A 171 0.73 -33.67 17.67
C HIS A 171 2.20 -34.09 17.64
N GLN A 172 2.99 -33.60 18.61
CA GLN A 172 4.23 -34.27 18.98
C GLN A 172 3.81 -35.67 19.46
N GLN A 173 3.80 -36.62 18.53
CA GLN A 173 3.89 -38.03 18.89
C GLN A 173 5.32 -38.25 19.36
N ILE A 174 5.50 -38.12 20.68
CA ILE A 174 6.65 -38.66 21.38
C ILE A 174 6.33 -40.15 21.55
N PHE A 175 7.02 -41.00 20.80
CA PHE A 175 7.28 -42.39 21.16
C PHE A 175 8.79 -42.56 21.23
#